data_AF-A0A316R8I6-F1
#
_entry.id   AF-A0A316R8I6-F1
#
_cell.length_a   1.000
_cell.length_b   1.000
_cell.length_c   1.000
_cell.angle_alpha   90.00
_cell.angle_beta   90.00
_cell.angle_gamma   90.00
#
_symmetry.space_group_name_H-M   'P 1'
#
loop_
_entity.id
_entity.type
_entity.pdbx_description
1 polymer ?
#
loop_
_entity_poly.entity_id
_entity_poly.type
_entity_poly.pdbx_seq_one_letter_code
_entity_poly.pdbx_strand_id
1 'polypeptide(L)'
;MKKIWIGLAIFFVVAGVAGMIADSGSTKKKAEEMRNYPVISRQDLDSYMSQSPAQEMIVTDISPVGTLVQDTQGGIEGSFYYLYAKGERYPEEDGLGDKVDRDSNWMENEDLSYQVKAEDLTTDLGNGVEVSNDSVYGLPELTTYYPNGEGNYEGNTRYVYYGLQEGDTLSAVMTVGDGKADIHPMLSYMEDRYYVYGGADAMIQFIDNYVEADSAAFVVVGVVLALICLAIGYFIPSGRSIRTNAKNAGKNAKSGWQEYRELSAGLKVRFWLLKLIGVCGIVGGLAIIVKWNESLVLITVGTIVLIVGGAVWYMSSPHSYEKSNDTIKMIAFNQPTTIEKIYDAYKNLDTPLGSPYLAKMKTMRQKALIFGPDDSGQYLYFWLNDKGNLGYLGYTFLEWAIKQPLTQPIKPYNPYSGSDIAEKLCISSDIMLLQKQLFENIKNYRKTGEVLPIQGSNPSEVYTFTEDFKLTGQQFDLQDSKGNVIYHVEGTMPLRTFRIFDQVGNEVFKVTKEVLNAIPTYRFYQNGEMIGILEKQFTLAKDRFQMDIAEGTLKLEEYAGSIGYNYLVSLNDKPIDAVMDDLELRLDNLIFDNSVVIVYEKKYLAMITALAIMVAREIARDEE
;
A
#
# COMPACT_ATOMS: atom_id res chain seq x y z
N MET A 1 -17.21 -17.41 -15.14
CA MET A 1 -16.66 -16.43 -14.17
C MET A 1 -16.43 -15.05 -14.79
N LYS A 2 -15.70 -14.89 -15.92
CA LYS A 2 -15.52 -13.56 -16.55
C LYS A 2 -16.84 -12.81 -16.83
N LYS A 3 -17.87 -13.50 -17.34
CA LYS A 3 -19.22 -12.92 -17.56
C LYS A 3 -19.91 -12.41 -16.28
N ILE A 4 -19.60 -12.98 -15.12
CA ILE A 4 -20.15 -12.55 -13.82
C ILE A 4 -19.50 -11.24 -13.38
N TRP A 5 -18.19 -11.13 -13.54
CA TRP A 5 -17.44 -9.91 -13.21
C TRP A 5 -17.73 -8.76 -14.19
N ILE A 6 -17.93 -9.07 -15.47
CA ILE A 6 -18.45 -8.10 -16.44
C ILE A 6 -19.86 -7.65 -16.04
N GLY A 7 -20.71 -8.58 -15.60
CA GLY A 7 -22.05 -8.26 -15.09
C GLY A 7 -22.02 -7.38 -13.83
N LEU A 8 -21.10 -7.66 -12.89
CA LEU A 8 -20.87 -6.85 -11.70
C LEU A 8 -20.31 -5.46 -12.04
N ALA A 9 -19.38 -5.37 -12.99
CA ALA A 9 -18.86 -4.10 -13.45
C ALA A 9 -19.96 -3.23 -14.06
N ILE A 10 -20.80 -3.81 -14.94
CA ILE A 10 -21.97 -3.12 -15.50
C ILE A 10 -22.93 -2.70 -14.39
N PHE A 11 -23.17 -3.58 -13.39
CA PHE A 11 -24.02 -3.25 -12.25
C PHE A 11 -23.49 -2.06 -11.46
N PHE A 12 -22.19 -1.98 -11.16
CA PHE A 12 -21.62 -0.85 -10.41
C PHE A 12 -21.63 0.46 -11.20
N VAL A 13 -21.41 0.43 -12.51
CA VAL A 13 -21.60 1.62 -13.36
C VAL A 13 -23.07 2.07 -13.33
N VAL A 14 -24.02 1.14 -13.51
CA VAL A 14 -25.46 1.45 -13.50
C VAL A 14 -25.92 1.94 -12.11
N ALA A 15 -25.40 1.36 -11.03
CA ALA A 15 -25.70 1.79 -9.67
C ALA A 15 -25.09 3.17 -9.35
N GLY A 16 -23.89 3.47 -9.84
CA GLY A 16 -23.28 4.81 -9.74
C GLY A 16 -24.09 5.87 -10.49
N VAL A 17 -24.55 5.56 -11.70
CA VAL A 17 -25.44 6.45 -12.48
C VAL A 17 -26.81 6.61 -11.81
N ALA A 18 -27.38 5.53 -11.25
CA ALA A 18 -28.64 5.62 -10.51
C ALA A 18 -28.50 6.43 -9.21
N GLY A 19 -27.38 6.29 -8.49
CA GLY A 19 -27.05 7.10 -7.31
C GLY A 19 -26.93 8.58 -7.65
N MET A 20 -26.22 8.92 -8.73
CA MET A 20 -26.16 10.27 -9.29
C MET A 20 -27.56 10.85 -9.59
N ILE A 21 -28.44 10.07 -10.21
CA ILE A 21 -29.81 10.51 -10.54
C ILE A 21 -30.65 10.71 -9.28
N ALA A 22 -30.52 9.84 -8.27
CA ALA A 22 -31.27 9.94 -7.02
C ALA A 22 -30.82 11.15 -6.18
N ASP A 23 -29.51 11.36 -6.09
CA ASP A 23 -28.89 12.45 -5.33
C ASP A 23 -29.17 13.82 -5.96
N SER A 24 -28.93 13.94 -7.28
CA SER A 24 -29.29 15.14 -8.05
C SER A 24 -30.78 15.47 -7.99
N GLY A 25 -31.67 14.50 -7.72
CA GLY A 25 -33.10 14.75 -7.53
C GLY A 25 -33.43 15.55 -6.27
N SER A 26 -32.64 15.40 -5.20
CA SER A 26 -32.83 16.14 -3.95
C SER A 26 -32.27 17.56 -4.03
N THR A 27 -31.08 17.70 -4.60
CA THR A 27 -30.39 18.98 -4.83
C THR A 27 -31.13 19.85 -5.86
N LYS A 28 -31.62 19.26 -6.96
CA LYS A 28 -32.46 19.96 -7.95
C LYS A 28 -33.75 20.47 -7.35
N LYS A 29 -34.40 19.70 -6.47
CA LYS A 29 -35.63 20.13 -5.81
C LYS A 29 -35.40 21.36 -4.91
N LYS A 30 -34.32 21.36 -4.12
CA LYS A 30 -33.96 22.51 -3.28
C LYS A 30 -33.55 23.74 -4.11
N ALA A 31 -32.82 23.54 -5.21
CA ALA A 31 -32.48 24.60 -6.16
C ALA A 31 -33.73 25.19 -6.85
N GLU A 32 -34.70 24.35 -7.21
CA GLU A 32 -35.99 24.78 -7.78
C GLU A 32 -36.86 25.51 -6.74
N GLU A 33 -36.85 25.08 -5.48
CA GLU A 33 -37.46 25.81 -4.35
C GLU A 33 -36.82 27.20 -4.19
N MET A 34 -35.48 27.29 -4.17
CA MET A 34 -34.73 28.56 -4.06
C MET A 34 -35.00 29.53 -5.22
N ARG A 35 -35.15 29.04 -6.45
CA ARG A 35 -35.51 29.89 -7.61
C ARG A 35 -36.88 30.56 -7.47
N ASN A 36 -37.76 29.97 -6.68
CA ASN A 36 -39.09 30.51 -6.44
C ASN A 36 -39.14 31.46 -5.23
N TYR A 37 -38.04 31.64 -4.51
CA TYR A 37 -37.99 32.61 -3.42
C TYR A 37 -38.14 34.03 -3.95
N PRO A 38 -38.92 34.89 -3.27
CA PRO A 38 -38.95 36.31 -3.59
C PRO A 38 -37.55 36.91 -3.41
N VAL A 39 -37.13 37.71 -4.41
CA VAL A 39 -35.87 38.48 -4.36
C VAL A 39 -36.19 39.90 -3.93
N ILE A 40 -35.56 40.36 -2.85
CA ILE A 40 -35.72 41.71 -2.30
C ILE A 40 -34.37 42.35 -2.02
N SER A 41 -34.32 43.68 -2.03
CA SER A 41 -33.12 44.41 -1.64
C SER A 41 -33.03 44.56 -0.12
N ARG A 42 -31.81 44.79 0.39
CA ARG A 42 -31.57 45.14 1.80
C ARG A 42 -32.40 46.34 2.28
N GLN A 43 -32.73 47.29 1.40
CA GLN A 43 -33.55 48.46 1.73
C GLN A 43 -35.02 48.09 2.02
N ASP A 44 -35.52 47.04 1.37
CA ASP A 44 -36.90 46.58 1.52
C ASP A 44 -37.08 45.65 2.72
N LEU A 45 -35.98 45.11 3.27
CA LEU A 45 -35.96 44.07 4.31
C LEU A 45 -36.82 44.44 5.52
N ASP A 46 -36.74 45.68 6.01
CA ASP A 46 -37.48 46.16 7.18
C ASP A 46 -39.01 46.12 6.99
N SER A 47 -39.46 46.36 5.76
CA SER A 47 -40.88 46.27 5.37
C SER A 47 -41.38 44.82 5.39
N TYR A 48 -40.54 43.88 4.94
CA TYR A 48 -40.87 42.45 4.91
C TYR A 48 -40.78 41.79 6.29
N MET A 49 -39.89 42.24 7.18
CA MET A 49 -39.83 41.75 8.57
C MET A 49 -41.14 41.98 9.34
N SER A 50 -41.90 43.02 8.97
CA SER A 50 -43.19 43.34 9.58
C SER A 50 -44.36 42.48 9.05
N GLN A 51 -44.12 41.64 8.04
CA GLN A 51 -45.13 40.77 7.45
C GLN A 51 -45.20 39.43 8.20
N SER A 52 -46.38 38.79 8.15
CA SER A 52 -46.63 37.47 8.74
C SER A 52 -47.49 36.66 7.77
N PRO A 53 -47.20 35.36 7.57
CA PRO A 53 -46.16 34.56 8.23
C PRO A 53 -44.74 34.81 7.68
N ALA A 54 -43.71 34.42 8.44
CA ALA A 54 -42.35 34.40 7.92
C ALA A 54 -42.20 33.48 6.69
N GLN A 55 -41.38 33.89 5.73
CA GLN A 55 -41.12 33.17 4.49
C GLN A 55 -39.64 33.22 4.12
N GLU A 56 -39.19 32.26 3.29
CA GLU A 56 -37.83 32.26 2.75
C GLU A 56 -37.70 33.22 1.57
N MET A 57 -36.63 34.01 1.56
CA MET A 57 -36.39 35.08 0.60
C MET A 57 -34.90 35.16 0.27
N ILE A 58 -34.60 35.64 -0.93
CA ILE A 58 -33.25 36.06 -1.31
C ILE A 58 -33.13 37.56 -1.04
N VAL A 59 -32.19 37.94 -0.19
CA VAL A 59 -31.92 39.33 0.15
C VAL A 59 -30.62 39.75 -0.53
N THR A 60 -30.67 40.77 -1.37
CA THR A 60 -29.53 41.32 -2.13
C THR A 60 -29.08 42.66 -1.57
N ASP A 61 -27.98 43.20 -2.10
CA ASP A 61 -27.45 44.53 -1.76
C ASP A 61 -27.01 44.65 -0.29
N ILE A 62 -26.62 43.54 0.33
CA ILE A 62 -26.09 43.50 1.69
C ILE A 62 -24.66 44.05 1.66
N SER A 63 -24.40 45.12 2.40
CA SER A 63 -23.08 45.75 2.42
C SER A 63 -22.20 45.19 3.54
N PRO A 64 -20.91 44.90 3.26
CA PRO A 64 -19.93 44.64 4.31
C PRO A 64 -19.70 45.90 5.15
N VAL A 65 -19.46 45.71 6.44
CA VAL A 65 -19.22 46.79 7.41
C VAL A 65 -17.99 46.45 8.24
N GLY A 66 -17.04 47.37 8.30
CA GLY A 66 -15.80 47.20 9.06
C GLY A 66 -14.85 48.38 8.83
N THR A 67 -13.64 48.31 9.40
CA THR A 67 -12.57 49.25 9.08
C THR A 67 -11.85 48.79 7.82
N LEU A 68 -11.62 49.68 6.86
CA LEU A 68 -10.83 49.32 5.68
C LEU A 68 -9.37 49.04 6.07
N VAL A 69 -8.82 47.95 5.54
CA VAL A 69 -7.45 47.50 5.68
C VAL A 69 -6.67 47.69 4.39
N GLN A 70 -5.34 47.81 4.50
CA GLN A 70 -4.42 47.86 3.37
C GLN A 70 -3.64 46.56 3.27
N ASP A 71 -3.12 46.27 2.07
CA ASP A 71 -2.23 45.13 1.89
C ASP A 71 -0.91 45.35 2.65
N THR A 72 -0.60 44.40 3.53
CA THR A 72 0.60 44.44 4.38
C THR A 72 1.89 44.07 3.64
N GLN A 73 1.80 43.42 2.46
CA GLN A 73 2.97 43.02 1.68
C GLN A 73 3.23 43.93 0.46
N GLY A 74 2.35 44.91 0.20
CA GLY A 74 2.53 45.91 -0.86
C GLY A 74 2.39 45.38 -2.29
N GLY A 75 1.75 44.22 -2.47
CA GLY A 75 1.44 43.64 -3.78
C GLY A 75 0.27 44.30 -4.49
N ILE A 76 -0.61 45.02 -3.77
CA ILE A 76 -1.72 45.78 -4.36
C ILE A 76 -1.96 47.12 -3.63
N GLU A 77 -2.22 48.19 -4.40
CA GLU A 77 -2.67 49.48 -3.87
C GLU A 77 -4.20 49.50 -3.70
N GLY A 78 -4.70 49.93 -2.54
CA GLY A 78 -6.14 50.03 -2.31
C GLY A 78 -6.51 49.97 -0.83
N SER A 79 -7.81 49.91 -0.56
CA SER A 79 -8.38 49.75 0.77
C SER A 79 -9.53 48.75 0.68
N PHE A 80 -9.50 47.73 1.55
CA PHE A 80 -10.33 46.53 1.44
C PHE A 80 -10.98 46.24 2.78
N TYR A 81 -12.15 45.62 2.79
CA TYR A 81 -12.71 45.04 4.01
C TYR A 81 -12.04 43.69 4.33
N TYR A 82 -11.80 42.89 3.29
CA TYR A 82 -11.18 41.58 3.36
C TYR A 82 -10.26 41.41 2.16
N LEU A 83 -9.06 40.89 2.36
CA LEU A 83 -8.10 40.57 1.32
C LEU A 83 -7.47 39.21 1.60
N TYR A 84 -7.54 38.30 0.63
CA TYR A 84 -6.90 36.99 0.64
C TYR A 84 -6.01 36.85 -0.59
N ALA A 85 -4.72 36.63 -0.38
CA ALA A 85 -3.76 36.35 -1.42
C ALA A 85 -3.45 34.86 -1.43
N LYS A 86 -3.74 34.20 -2.54
CA LYS A 86 -3.35 32.81 -2.78
C LYS A 86 -1.99 32.77 -3.47
N GLY A 87 -0.99 32.21 -2.79
CA GLY A 87 0.35 32.03 -3.33
C GLY A 87 0.42 30.77 -4.19
N GLU A 88 0.88 30.92 -5.43
CA GLU A 88 1.06 29.79 -6.36
C GLU A 88 2.48 29.78 -6.91
N ARG A 89 3.09 28.59 -6.98
CA ARG A 89 4.43 28.39 -7.51
C ARG A 89 4.37 27.55 -8.79
N TYR A 90 5.15 27.96 -9.78
CA TYR A 90 5.32 27.19 -11.00
C TYR A 90 6.44 26.15 -10.81
N PRO A 91 6.26 24.90 -11.29
CA PRO A 91 7.28 23.86 -11.16
C PRO A 91 8.58 24.22 -11.91
N GLU A 92 9.73 23.76 -11.38
CA GLU A 92 11.06 24.04 -11.96
C GLU A 92 11.43 23.11 -13.12
N GLU A 93 10.74 21.98 -13.30
CA GLU A 93 11.09 20.96 -14.30
C GLU A 93 9.90 20.60 -15.19
N ASP A 94 9.65 21.39 -16.24
CA ASP A 94 8.81 20.93 -17.35
C ASP A 94 9.64 20.91 -18.65
N GLY A 95 10.29 19.77 -18.93
CA GLY A 95 10.84 19.43 -20.24
C GLY A 95 9.79 19.21 -21.34
N LEU A 96 8.60 19.81 -21.20
CA LEU A 96 7.44 19.68 -22.08
C LEU A 96 7.39 20.88 -23.03
N GLY A 97 7.93 20.70 -24.24
CA GLY A 97 8.02 21.75 -25.24
C GLY A 97 6.68 22.38 -25.66
N ASP A 98 6.73 23.69 -25.93
CA ASP A 98 5.92 24.59 -26.79
C ASP A 98 4.40 24.41 -27.00
N LYS A 99 3.69 23.48 -26.34
CA LYS A 99 2.23 23.28 -26.57
C LYS A 99 1.40 23.01 -25.32
N VAL A 100 1.75 23.60 -24.18
CA VAL A 100 0.94 23.49 -22.96
C VAL A 100 0.46 24.88 -22.53
N ASP A 101 -0.80 24.96 -22.10
CA ASP A 101 -1.42 26.16 -21.55
C ASP A 101 -0.76 26.51 -20.20
N ARG A 102 0.13 27.50 -20.21
CA ARG A 102 1.03 27.82 -19.09
C ARG A 102 0.29 28.35 -17.87
N ASP A 103 -0.96 28.77 -18.00
CA ASP A 103 -1.77 29.25 -16.87
C ASP A 103 -2.36 28.10 -16.02
N SER A 104 -2.34 26.87 -16.52
CA SER A 104 -2.90 25.68 -15.84
C SER A 104 -1.91 24.95 -14.91
N ASN A 105 -0.61 25.27 -14.98
CA ASN A 105 0.46 24.51 -14.31
C ASN A 105 0.92 25.10 -12.97
N TRP A 106 0.28 26.17 -12.52
CA TRP A 106 0.58 26.78 -11.22
C TRP A 106 0.07 25.88 -10.08
N MET A 107 0.95 25.60 -9.10
CA MET A 107 0.61 24.80 -7.92
C MET A 107 0.43 25.69 -6.70
N GLU A 108 -0.67 25.51 -5.98
CA GLU A 108 -0.93 26.23 -4.73
C GLU A 108 0.14 25.94 -3.68
N ASN A 109 0.56 26.99 -2.97
CA ASN A 109 1.54 26.92 -1.91
C ASN A 109 1.04 27.70 -0.69
N GLU A 110 0.53 26.98 0.30
CA GLU A 110 -0.06 27.55 1.52
C GLU A 110 0.93 28.41 2.31
N ASP A 111 2.24 28.12 2.28
CA ASP A 111 3.26 28.88 3.01
C ASP A 111 3.44 30.30 2.46
N LEU A 112 2.97 30.56 1.23
CA LEU A 112 3.05 31.86 0.58
C LEU A 112 1.71 32.62 0.69
N SER A 113 0.60 31.93 0.90
CA SER A 113 -0.72 32.55 1.03
C SER A 113 -0.85 33.37 2.32
N TYR A 114 -1.57 34.49 2.25
CA TYR A 114 -1.84 35.32 3.42
C TYR A 114 -3.20 36.01 3.33
N GLN A 115 -3.74 36.39 4.49
CA GLN A 115 -5.01 37.11 4.59
C GLN A 115 -4.90 38.32 5.51
N VAL A 116 -5.60 39.39 5.15
CA VAL A 116 -5.76 40.59 5.96
C VAL A 116 -7.26 40.91 6.02
N LYS A 117 -7.80 41.06 7.23
CA LYS A 117 -9.22 41.33 7.47
C LYS A 117 -9.40 42.43 8.50
N ALA A 118 -10.52 43.15 8.44
CA ALA A 118 -10.90 44.10 9.48
C ALA A 118 -11.24 43.38 10.80
N GLU A 119 -11.01 44.04 11.95
CA GLU A 119 -11.21 43.44 13.28
C GLU A 119 -12.68 43.06 13.57
N ASP A 120 -13.64 43.84 13.08
CA ASP A 120 -15.08 43.61 13.30
C ASP A 120 -15.84 43.45 11.96
N LEU A 121 -15.25 42.74 10.99
CA LEU A 121 -15.82 42.60 9.67
C LEU A 121 -17.15 41.81 9.69
N THR A 122 -18.26 42.51 9.47
CA THR A 122 -19.62 41.95 9.45
C THR A 122 -20.42 42.51 8.27
N THR A 123 -21.74 42.40 8.29
CA THR A 123 -22.64 43.03 7.32
C THR A 123 -23.58 44.01 8.00
N ASP A 124 -24.18 44.89 7.21
CA ASP A 124 -25.21 45.85 7.64
C ASP A 124 -26.54 45.20 8.10
N LEU A 125 -26.61 43.87 8.11
CA LEU A 125 -27.71 43.09 8.71
C LEU A 125 -27.64 43.04 10.24
N GLY A 126 -26.45 43.24 10.84
CA GLY A 126 -26.28 43.19 12.30
C GLY A 126 -26.52 41.81 12.91
N ASN A 127 -26.42 40.74 12.12
CA ASN A 127 -26.64 39.35 12.56
C ASN A 127 -25.43 38.73 13.29
N GLY A 128 -24.30 39.43 13.36
CA GLY A 128 -23.07 38.97 14.02
C GLY A 128 -22.31 37.88 13.27
N VAL A 129 -22.68 37.58 12.01
CA VAL A 129 -21.94 36.63 11.16
C VAL A 129 -20.71 37.33 10.60
N GLU A 130 -19.54 36.79 10.89
CA GLU A 130 -18.26 37.28 10.38
C GLU A 130 -18.14 37.03 8.87
N VAL A 131 -17.71 38.04 8.11
CA VAL A 131 -17.49 37.91 6.67
C VAL A 131 -16.04 37.48 6.42
N SER A 132 -15.84 36.38 5.69
CA SER A 132 -14.54 35.78 5.41
C SER A 132 -14.55 34.99 4.10
N ASN A 133 -13.39 34.50 3.67
CA ASN A 133 -13.30 33.58 2.53
C ASN A 133 -14.06 32.27 2.76
N ASP A 134 -14.33 31.88 4.00
CA ASP A 134 -15.11 30.68 4.32
C ASP A 134 -16.62 30.96 4.33
N SER A 135 -17.02 32.19 4.68
CA SER A 135 -18.43 32.57 4.75
C SER A 135 -19.01 33.18 3.47
N VAL A 136 -18.17 33.61 2.53
CA VAL A 136 -18.58 34.17 1.24
C VAL A 136 -18.22 33.22 0.08
N TYR A 137 -19.22 32.81 -0.69
CA TYR A 137 -19.01 32.11 -1.95
C TYR A 137 -18.72 33.10 -3.09
N GLY A 138 -17.73 32.77 -3.92
CA GLY A 138 -17.46 33.48 -5.17
C GLY A 138 -16.80 34.85 -4.97
N LEU A 139 -15.95 35.01 -3.94
CA LEU A 139 -15.16 36.23 -3.77
C LEU A 139 -14.48 36.63 -5.08
N PRO A 140 -14.54 37.93 -5.46
CA PRO A 140 -14.03 38.37 -6.74
C PRO A 140 -12.50 38.31 -6.74
N GLU A 141 -11.95 37.86 -7.86
CA GLU A 141 -10.53 38.07 -8.15
C GLU A 141 -10.32 39.56 -8.46
N LEU A 142 -9.45 40.20 -7.68
CA LEU A 142 -9.11 41.61 -7.80
C LEU A 142 -7.99 41.80 -8.82
N THR A 143 -6.91 41.04 -8.68
CA THR A 143 -5.75 41.07 -9.58
C THR A 143 -4.83 39.87 -9.34
N THR A 144 -3.91 39.65 -10.27
CA THR A 144 -2.78 38.75 -10.10
C THR A 144 -1.48 39.56 -10.09
N TYR A 145 -0.63 39.32 -9.08
CA TYR A 145 0.66 39.98 -8.92
C TYR A 145 1.81 39.00 -9.13
N TYR A 146 2.83 39.44 -9.89
CA TYR A 146 4.05 38.69 -10.16
C TYR A 146 5.24 39.42 -9.53
N PRO A 147 5.73 39.00 -8.34
CA PRO A 147 6.85 39.63 -7.66
C PRO A 147 8.12 39.77 -8.52
N ASN A 148 8.38 38.77 -9.38
CA ASN A 148 9.57 38.74 -10.24
C ASN A 148 9.29 39.13 -11.70
N GLY A 149 8.14 39.75 -11.98
CA GLY A 149 7.73 40.17 -13.31
C GLY A 149 6.94 39.10 -14.09
N GLU A 150 6.06 39.59 -14.95
CA GLU A 150 5.18 38.80 -15.80
C GLU A 150 5.97 38.11 -16.93
N GLY A 151 5.71 36.82 -17.18
CA GLY A 151 6.30 36.05 -18.28
C GLY A 151 7.52 35.18 -17.94
N ASN A 152 7.98 35.19 -16.68
CA ASN A 152 9.00 34.25 -16.19
C ASN A 152 8.30 33.16 -15.37
N TYR A 153 8.17 31.95 -15.91
CA TYR A 153 7.32 30.91 -15.31
C TYR A 153 8.15 29.98 -14.41
N GLU A 154 9.22 29.38 -14.91
CA GLU A 154 10.03 28.38 -14.20
C GLU A 154 10.50 28.86 -12.81
N GLY A 155 10.11 28.12 -11.77
CA GLY A 155 10.48 28.40 -10.38
C GLY A 155 9.90 29.70 -9.80
N ASN A 156 9.08 30.43 -10.54
CA ASN A 156 8.52 31.71 -10.10
C ASN A 156 7.25 31.51 -9.25
N THR A 157 6.87 32.58 -8.55
CA THR A 157 5.66 32.65 -7.72
C THR A 157 4.73 33.73 -8.27
N ARG A 158 3.42 33.49 -8.24
CA ARG A 158 2.40 34.52 -8.42
C ARG A 158 1.47 34.55 -7.22
N TYR A 159 0.88 35.70 -6.97
CA TYR A 159 -0.16 35.88 -5.97
C TYR A 159 -1.46 36.27 -6.66
N VAL A 160 -2.51 35.47 -6.46
CA VAL A 160 -3.85 35.81 -6.93
C VAL A 160 -4.63 36.39 -5.76
N TYR A 161 -5.07 37.64 -5.90
CA TYR A 161 -5.74 38.39 -4.84
C TYR A 161 -7.25 38.31 -5.00
N TYR A 162 -7.93 37.91 -3.93
CA TYR A 162 -9.37 37.91 -3.78
C TYR A 162 -9.76 38.83 -2.62
N GLY A 163 -10.89 39.51 -2.70
CA GLY A 163 -11.27 40.39 -1.59
C GLY A 163 -12.57 41.14 -1.77
N LEU A 164 -12.91 41.93 -0.76
CA LEU A 164 -14.07 42.82 -0.75
C LEU A 164 -13.61 44.27 -0.60
N GLN A 165 -14.06 45.13 -1.49
CA GLN A 165 -13.80 46.57 -1.53
C GLN A 165 -15.00 47.38 -1.02
N GLU A 166 -14.77 48.67 -0.83
CA GLU A 166 -15.86 49.62 -0.54
C GLU A 166 -16.85 49.67 -1.73
N GLY A 167 -18.13 49.43 -1.43
CA GLY A 167 -19.21 49.42 -2.43
C GLY A 167 -19.59 48.03 -2.94
N ASP A 168 -18.85 46.98 -2.58
CA ASP A 168 -19.21 45.61 -2.90
C ASP A 168 -20.48 45.18 -2.15
N THR A 169 -21.27 44.33 -2.79
CA THR A 169 -22.53 43.82 -2.24
C THR A 169 -22.55 42.31 -2.18
N LEU A 170 -23.26 41.79 -1.20
CA LEU A 170 -23.48 40.37 -0.97
C LEU A 170 -24.98 40.04 -1.08
N SER A 171 -25.26 38.77 -1.33
CA SER A 171 -26.60 38.20 -1.31
C SER A 171 -26.67 37.04 -0.31
N ALA A 172 -27.83 36.86 0.32
CA ALA A 172 -28.07 35.80 1.29
C ALA A 172 -29.48 35.20 1.17
N VAL A 173 -29.64 33.94 1.60
CA VAL A 173 -30.95 33.33 1.82
C VAL A 173 -31.35 33.55 3.27
N MET A 174 -32.54 34.11 3.49
CA MET A 174 -33.02 34.45 4.81
C MET A 174 -34.47 33.99 5.01
N THR A 175 -34.82 33.64 6.24
CA THR A 175 -36.23 33.57 6.67
C THR A 175 -36.63 34.93 7.23
N VAL A 176 -37.56 35.61 6.56
CA VAL A 176 -37.95 36.99 6.86
C VAL A 176 -39.44 37.05 7.22
N GLY A 177 -39.76 37.71 8.33
CA GLY A 177 -41.12 37.95 8.81
C GLY A 177 -41.24 37.71 10.30
N ASP A 178 -42.45 37.91 10.85
CA ASP A 178 -42.73 37.77 12.29
C ASP A 178 -41.77 38.59 13.19
N GLY A 179 -41.33 39.76 12.69
CA GLY A 179 -40.48 40.71 13.39
C GLY A 179 -38.98 40.37 13.37
N LYS A 180 -38.52 39.43 12.55
CA LYS A 180 -37.11 39.04 12.46
C LYS A 180 -36.68 38.65 11.04
N ALA A 181 -35.37 38.62 10.82
CA ALA A 181 -34.74 38.11 9.61
C ALA A 181 -33.55 37.22 10.00
N ASP A 182 -33.71 35.90 9.82
CA ASP A 182 -32.69 34.92 10.19
C ASP A 182 -31.94 34.47 8.92
N ILE A 183 -30.62 34.60 8.90
CA ILE A 183 -29.77 34.09 7.81
C ILE A 183 -29.50 32.60 8.00
N HIS A 184 -29.46 31.85 6.90
CA HIS A 184 -29.15 30.42 6.93
C HIS A 184 -27.90 30.10 6.10
N PRO A 185 -27.15 29.04 6.45
CA PRO A 185 -26.14 28.50 5.57
C PRO A 185 -26.76 28.08 4.24
N MET A 186 -26.08 28.40 3.14
CA MET A 186 -26.58 28.12 1.79
C MET A 186 -26.58 26.62 1.46
N LEU A 187 -25.71 25.84 2.11
CA LEU A 187 -25.47 24.43 1.82
C LEU A 187 -25.64 23.60 3.10
N SER A 188 -26.28 22.43 3.00
CA SER A 188 -26.44 21.54 4.17
C SER A 188 -25.15 20.84 4.59
N TYR A 189 -24.12 20.83 3.72
CA TYR A 189 -22.82 20.21 3.98
C TYR A 189 -21.67 21.22 4.12
N MET A 190 -21.92 22.52 3.87
CA MET A 190 -20.98 23.62 4.21
C MET A 190 -21.67 24.54 5.19
N GLU A 191 -21.61 24.17 6.48
CA GLU A 191 -22.27 24.90 7.58
C GLU A 191 -21.80 26.36 7.70
N ASP A 192 -20.65 26.69 7.12
CA ASP A 192 -20.00 28.00 7.28
C ASP A 192 -20.26 28.98 6.13
N ARG A 193 -20.97 28.60 5.05
CA ARG A 193 -21.22 29.43 3.86
C ARG A 193 -22.55 30.18 3.95
N TYR A 194 -22.51 31.49 4.18
CA TYR A 194 -23.71 32.30 4.44
C TYR A 194 -24.04 33.32 3.34
N TYR A 195 -23.03 33.78 2.59
CA TYR A 195 -23.16 34.85 1.60
C TYR A 195 -22.67 34.42 0.22
N VAL A 196 -23.24 35.01 -0.83
CA VAL A 196 -22.73 34.97 -2.21
C VAL A 196 -22.31 36.38 -2.60
N TYR A 197 -21.12 36.51 -3.18
CA TYR A 197 -20.66 37.80 -3.69
C TYR A 197 -21.51 38.23 -4.90
N GLY A 198 -21.98 39.49 -4.87
CA GLY A 198 -22.80 40.09 -5.91
C GLY A 198 -24.31 40.09 -5.59
N GLY A 199 -25.09 40.50 -6.58
CA GLY A 199 -26.55 40.62 -6.50
C GLY A 199 -27.32 39.37 -6.92
N ALA A 200 -28.58 39.56 -7.31
CA ALA A 200 -29.50 38.48 -7.66
C ALA A 200 -28.96 37.53 -8.76
N ASP A 201 -28.33 38.07 -9.80
CA ASP A 201 -27.80 37.25 -10.91
C ASP A 201 -26.68 36.32 -10.44
N ALA A 202 -25.81 36.79 -9.55
CA ALA A 202 -24.75 35.97 -8.95
C ALA A 202 -25.35 34.87 -8.06
N MET A 203 -26.43 35.17 -7.34
CA MET A 203 -27.18 34.19 -6.55
C MET A 203 -27.80 33.11 -7.45
N ILE A 204 -28.39 33.49 -8.58
CA ILE A 204 -28.95 32.53 -9.55
C ILE A 204 -27.84 31.68 -10.17
N GLN A 205 -26.71 32.27 -10.54
CA GLN A 205 -25.56 31.55 -11.07
C GLN A 205 -24.97 30.57 -10.03
N PHE A 206 -24.94 30.96 -8.76
CA PHE A 206 -24.59 30.06 -7.66
C PHE A 206 -25.56 28.87 -7.59
N ILE A 207 -26.87 29.11 -7.64
CA ILE A 207 -27.90 28.06 -7.66
C ILE A 207 -27.76 27.14 -8.89
N ASP A 208 -27.38 27.67 -10.05
CA ASP A 208 -27.10 26.89 -11.27
C ASP A 208 -25.86 25.99 -11.08
N ASN A 209 -24.75 26.55 -10.61
CA ASN A 209 -23.50 25.82 -10.37
C ASN A 209 -23.66 24.74 -9.27
N TYR A 210 -24.47 25.02 -8.26
CA TYR A 210 -24.83 24.09 -7.18
C TYR A 210 -25.51 22.80 -7.70
N VAL A 211 -26.23 22.86 -8.83
CA VAL A 211 -26.89 21.69 -9.44
C VAL A 211 -25.90 20.79 -10.22
N GLU A 212 -24.77 21.32 -10.68
CA GLU A 212 -23.81 20.58 -11.51
C GLU A 212 -22.70 19.88 -10.69
N ALA A 213 -22.27 20.46 -9.56
CA ALA A 213 -21.09 20.00 -8.83
C ALA A 213 -21.27 18.69 -8.03
N ASP A 214 -22.46 18.39 -7.50
CA ASP A 214 -22.65 17.29 -6.52
C ASP A 214 -22.82 15.89 -7.13
N SER A 215 -22.82 15.77 -8.46
CA SER A 215 -23.34 14.56 -9.12
C SER A 215 -22.26 13.59 -9.66
N ALA A 216 -20.99 13.99 -9.70
CA ALA A 216 -19.93 13.18 -10.31
C ALA A 216 -19.37 12.06 -9.40
N ALA A 217 -19.43 12.22 -8.07
CA ALA A 217 -18.77 11.30 -7.13
C ALA A 217 -19.32 9.86 -7.20
N PHE A 218 -20.64 9.68 -7.31
CA PHE A 218 -21.25 8.36 -7.45
C PHE A 218 -20.87 7.65 -8.75
N VAL A 219 -20.72 8.41 -9.84
CA VAL A 219 -20.27 7.87 -11.12
C VAL A 219 -18.81 7.49 -11.06
N VAL A 220 -17.95 8.33 -10.46
CA VAL A 220 -16.52 8.03 -10.28
C VAL A 220 -16.35 6.78 -9.43
N VAL A 221 -17.04 6.65 -8.29
CA VAL A 221 -16.99 5.45 -7.44
C VAL A 221 -17.52 4.22 -8.18
N GLY A 222 -18.65 4.34 -8.90
CA GLY A 222 -19.21 3.26 -9.70
C GLY A 222 -18.26 2.78 -10.80
N VAL A 223 -17.56 3.71 -11.48
CA VAL A 223 -16.56 3.43 -12.50
C VAL A 223 -15.30 2.80 -11.90
N VAL A 224 -14.80 3.30 -10.76
CA VAL A 224 -13.65 2.71 -10.07
C VAL A 224 -13.94 1.28 -9.63
N LEU A 225 -15.10 1.02 -9.01
CA LEU A 225 -15.51 -0.34 -8.64
C LEU A 225 -15.70 -1.24 -9.85
N ALA A 226 -16.19 -0.70 -10.96
CA ALA A 226 -16.30 -1.43 -12.22
C ALA A 226 -14.93 -1.76 -12.81
N LEU A 227 -13.97 -0.84 -12.78
CA LEU A 227 -12.58 -1.06 -13.21
C LEU A 227 -11.90 -2.11 -12.34
N ILE A 228 -12.13 -2.11 -11.03
CA ILE A 228 -11.66 -3.16 -10.12
C ILE A 228 -12.30 -4.52 -10.47
N CYS A 229 -13.61 -4.57 -10.73
CA CYS A 229 -14.29 -5.80 -11.14
C CYS A 229 -13.80 -6.30 -12.51
N LEU A 230 -13.52 -5.40 -13.45
CA LEU A 230 -12.96 -5.74 -14.76
C LEU A 230 -11.50 -6.19 -14.63
N ALA A 231 -10.70 -5.56 -13.77
CA ALA A 231 -9.36 -6.00 -13.44
C ALA A 231 -9.40 -7.41 -12.85
N ILE A 232 -10.21 -7.66 -11.82
CA ILE A 232 -10.40 -9.00 -11.25
C ILE A 232 -10.88 -9.99 -12.33
N GLY A 233 -11.84 -9.60 -13.17
CA GLY A 233 -12.34 -10.41 -14.29
C GLY A 233 -11.27 -10.73 -15.34
N TYR A 234 -10.37 -9.79 -15.60
CA TYR A 234 -9.25 -9.88 -16.54
C TYR A 234 -8.13 -10.77 -15.98
N PHE A 235 -7.79 -10.58 -14.70
CA PHE A 235 -6.80 -11.33 -13.93
C PHE A 235 -7.26 -12.74 -13.54
N ILE A 236 -8.53 -13.12 -13.74
CA ILE A 236 -8.97 -14.52 -13.65
C ILE A 236 -8.38 -15.31 -14.84
N PRO A 237 -7.47 -16.26 -14.58
CA PRO A 237 -6.75 -16.96 -15.63
C PRO A 237 -7.61 -17.99 -16.35
N SER A 238 -7.13 -18.49 -17.49
CA SER A 238 -7.82 -19.46 -18.35
C SER A 238 -8.15 -20.78 -17.60
N GLY A 239 -9.07 -21.57 -18.14
CA GLY A 239 -9.71 -22.71 -17.45
C GLY A 239 -8.79 -23.79 -16.85
N ARG A 240 -7.51 -23.86 -17.25
CA ARG A 240 -6.50 -24.78 -16.66
C ARG A 240 -5.95 -24.25 -15.32
N SER A 241 -5.58 -22.98 -15.24
CA SER A 241 -5.07 -22.35 -14.03
C SER A 241 -6.13 -22.27 -12.92
N ILE A 242 -7.41 -22.10 -13.25
CA ILE A 242 -8.53 -22.19 -12.29
C ILE A 242 -8.58 -23.58 -11.63
N ARG A 243 -8.29 -24.67 -12.38
CA ARG A 243 -8.33 -26.03 -11.83
C ARG A 243 -7.15 -26.28 -10.89
N THR A 244 -5.96 -25.77 -11.21
CA THR A 244 -4.78 -25.84 -10.35
C THR A 244 -4.95 -24.97 -9.09
N ASN A 245 -5.40 -23.72 -9.24
CA ASN A 245 -5.66 -22.81 -8.12
C ASN A 245 -6.83 -23.27 -7.25
N ALA A 246 -7.91 -23.82 -7.80
CA ALA A 246 -8.99 -24.40 -7.02
C ALA A 246 -8.58 -25.69 -6.30
N LYS A 247 -7.75 -26.53 -6.94
CA LYS A 247 -7.16 -27.73 -6.30
C LYS A 247 -6.22 -27.33 -5.16
N ASN A 248 -5.41 -26.29 -5.34
CA ASN A 248 -4.51 -25.75 -4.33
C ASN A 248 -5.30 -25.07 -3.18
N ALA A 249 -6.33 -24.28 -3.48
CA ALA A 249 -7.23 -23.69 -2.49
C ALA A 249 -7.99 -24.77 -1.69
N GLY A 250 -8.45 -25.84 -2.35
CA GLY A 250 -9.08 -26.98 -1.69
C GLY A 250 -8.14 -27.78 -0.79
N LYS A 251 -6.89 -28.01 -1.23
CA LYS A 251 -5.84 -28.61 -0.39
C LYS A 251 -5.51 -27.72 0.82
N ASN A 252 -5.37 -26.41 0.61
CA ASN A 252 -5.08 -25.43 1.67
C ASN A 252 -6.21 -25.28 2.68
N ALA A 253 -7.46 -25.28 2.23
CA ALA A 253 -8.61 -25.29 3.12
C ALA A 253 -8.62 -26.58 3.96
N LYS A 254 -8.33 -27.73 3.34
CA LYS A 254 -8.29 -29.03 4.03
C LYS A 254 -7.18 -29.09 5.07
N SER A 255 -5.97 -28.58 4.79
CA SER A 255 -4.87 -28.52 5.76
C SER A 255 -5.19 -27.59 6.93
N GLY A 256 -5.75 -26.40 6.67
CA GLY A 256 -6.14 -25.47 7.72
C GLY A 256 -7.22 -26.02 8.66
N TRP A 257 -8.21 -26.76 8.12
CA TRP A 257 -9.23 -27.43 8.93
C TRP A 257 -8.69 -28.63 9.71
N GLN A 258 -7.69 -29.35 9.19
CA GLN A 258 -7.02 -30.41 9.94
C GLN A 258 -6.25 -29.82 11.13
N GLU A 259 -5.51 -28.74 10.92
CA GLU A 259 -4.78 -28.06 11.98
C GLU A 259 -5.71 -27.42 13.04
N TYR A 260 -6.86 -26.86 12.65
CA TYR A 260 -7.90 -26.43 13.59
C TYR A 260 -8.36 -27.57 14.52
N ARG A 261 -8.50 -28.80 14.01
CA ARG A 261 -8.93 -29.94 14.83
C ARG A 261 -7.91 -30.27 15.91
N GLU A 262 -6.62 -30.10 15.60
CA GLU A 262 -5.50 -30.35 16.52
C GLU A 262 -5.32 -29.26 17.60
N LEU A 263 -5.94 -28.08 17.45
CA LEU A 263 -5.83 -27.00 18.44
C LEU A 263 -6.46 -27.36 19.80
N SER A 264 -5.83 -26.88 20.88
CA SER A 264 -6.39 -26.93 22.23
C SER A 264 -7.68 -26.10 22.35
N ALA A 265 -8.51 -26.38 23.36
CA ALA A 265 -9.79 -25.70 23.55
C ALA A 265 -9.64 -24.17 23.64
N GLY A 266 -8.64 -23.68 24.39
CA GLY A 266 -8.37 -22.25 24.50
C GLY A 266 -7.94 -21.58 23.19
N LEU A 267 -7.23 -22.32 22.32
CA LEU A 267 -6.83 -21.83 20.99
C LEU A 267 -8.01 -21.81 20.02
N LYS A 268 -8.93 -22.77 20.11
CA LYS A 268 -10.19 -22.77 19.33
C LYS A 268 -11.08 -21.59 19.69
N VAL A 269 -11.17 -21.23 20.98
CA VAL A 269 -11.89 -20.03 21.43
C VAL A 269 -11.24 -18.77 20.86
N ARG A 270 -9.91 -18.64 20.93
CA ARG A 270 -9.19 -17.50 20.33
C ARG A 270 -9.42 -17.41 18.82
N PHE A 271 -9.36 -18.54 18.11
CA PHE A 271 -9.61 -18.60 16.67
C PHE A 271 -10.98 -18.02 16.31
N TRP A 272 -12.04 -18.45 17.00
CA TRP A 272 -13.39 -17.95 16.76
C TRP A 272 -13.59 -16.51 17.20
N LEU A 273 -12.95 -16.08 18.29
CA LEU A 273 -12.97 -14.70 18.73
C LEU A 273 -12.33 -13.77 17.68
N LEU A 274 -11.17 -14.12 17.13
CA LEU A 274 -10.53 -13.35 16.06
C LEU A 274 -11.35 -13.36 14.78
N LYS A 275 -11.99 -14.49 14.43
CA LYS A 275 -12.93 -14.56 13.31
C LYS A 275 -14.10 -13.58 13.51
N LEU A 276 -14.70 -13.54 14.70
CA LEU A 276 -15.79 -12.62 15.04
C LEU A 276 -15.33 -11.16 14.98
N ILE A 277 -14.20 -10.82 15.58
CA ILE A 277 -13.62 -9.47 15.53
C ILE A 277 -13.35 -9.06 14.08
N GLY A 278 -12.78 -9.94 13.27
CA GLY A 278 -12.53 -9.68 11.85
C GLY A 278 -13.82 -9.46 11.06
N VAL A 279 -14.87 -10.25 11.29
CA VAL A 279 -16.19 -10.03 10.70
C VAL A 279 -16.77 -8.68 11.12
N CYS A 280 -16.68 -8.32 12.40
CA CYS A 280 -17.13 -7.01 12.89
C CYS A 280 -16.35 -5.86 12.23
N GLY A 281 -15.04 -6.00 12.04
CA GLY A 281 -14.23 -5.01 11.32
C GLY A 281 -14.64 -4.86 9.84
N ILE A 282 -14.86 -5.97 9.13
CA ILE A 282 -15.32 -5.94 7.74
C ILE A 282 -16.70 -5.26 7.62
N VAL A 283 -17.66 -5.68 8.45
CA VAL A 283 -19.02 -5.12 8.45
C VAL A 283 -19.02 -3.66 8.88
N GLY A 284 -18.23 -3.30 9.90
CA GLY A 284 -18.09 -1.93 10.37
C GLY A 284 -17.44 -1.01 9.34
N GLY A 285 -16.36 -1.46 8.69
CA GLY A 285 -15.71 -0.72 7.61
C GLY A 285 -16.65 -0.48 6.43
N LEU A 286 -17.36 -1.52 5.99
CA LEU A 286 -18.40 -1.38 4.95
C LEU A 286 -19.52 -0.42 5.37
N ALA A 287 -19.99 -0.51 6.62
CA ALA A 287 -21.04 0.37 7.13
C ALA A 287 -20.59 1.84 7.19
N ILE A 288 -19.33 2.11 7.55
CA ILE A 288 -18.75 3.47 7.54
C ILE A 288 -18.71 4.01 6.11
N ILE A 289 -18.20 3.21 5.16
CA ILE A 289 -18.12 3.59 3.74
C ILE A 289 -19.51 3.88 3.16
N VAL A 290 -20.51 3.06 3.49
CA VAL A 290 -21.88 3.23 2.96
C VAL A 290 -22.63 4.37 3.63
N LYS A 291 -22.50 4.55 4.95
CA LYS A 291 -23.24 5.56 5.71
C LYS A 291 -22.69 6.99 5.52
N TRP A 292 -21.39 7.10 5.27
CA TRP A 292 -20.68 8.37 5.14
C TRP A 292 -19.94 8.44 3.81
N ASN A 293 -20.64 8.05 2.75
CA ASN A 293 -20.16 7.99 1.37
C ASN A 293 -19.86 9.36 0.75
N GLU A 294 -20.17 10.46 1.44
CA GLU A 294 -19.88 11.84 1.02
C GLU A 294 -18.56 12.37 1.59
N SER A 295 -17.96 11.70 2.58
CA SER A 295 -16.71 12.14 3.21
C SER A 295 -15.52 11.25 2.81
N LEU A 296 -14.58 11.80 2.04
CA LEU A 296 -13.35 11.12 1.64
C LEU A 296 -12.54 10.62 2.85
N VAL A 297 -12.48 11.41 3.92
CA VAL A 297 -11.81 11.04 5.17
C VAL A 297 -12.46 9.81 5.81
N LEU A 298 -13.79 9.79 5.90
CA LEU A 298 -14.51 8.65 6.51
C LEU A 298 -14.51 7.42 5.61
N ILE A 299 -14.51 7.58 4.28
CA ILE A 299 -14.29 6.47 3.33
C ILE A 299 -12.91 5.86 3.55
N THR A 300 -11.87 6.70 3.72
CA THR A 300 -10.50 6.25 3.98
C THR A 300 -10.43 5.48 5.31
N VAL A 301 -11.03 6.02 6.38
CA VAL A 301 -11.13 5.33 7.68
C VAL A 301 -11.88 4.01 7.56
N GLY A 302 -13.03 4.00 6.88
CA GLY A 302 -13.82 2.78 6.65
C GLY A 302 -13.05 1.72 5.85
N THR A 303 -12.26 2.14 4.87
CA THR A 303 -11.39 1.26 4.07
C THR A 303 -10.27 0.66 4.91
N ILE A 304 -9.60 1.45 5.76
CA ILE A 304 -8.59 0.96 6.70
C ILE A 304 -9.21 -0.07 7.66
N VAL A 305 -10.38 0.22 8.24
CA VAL A 305 -11.10 -0.69 9.13
C VAL A 305 -11.47 -1.99 8.42
N LEU A 306 -11.89 -1.92 7.14
CA LEU A 306 -12.20 -3.08 6.32
C LEU A 306 -10.96 -3.95 6.07
N ILE A 307 -9.83 -3.33 5.70
CA ILE A 307 -8.56 -4.02 5.47
C ILE A 307 -8.08 -4.71 6.75
N VAL A 308 -8.09 -4.00 7.88
CA VAL A 308 -7.72 -4.55 9.19
C VAL A 308 -8.65 -5.71 9.59
N GLY A 309 -9.96 -5.56 9.38
CA GLY A 309 -10.94 -6.62 9.63
C GLY A 309 -10.66 -7.88 8.77
N GLY A 310 -10.38 -7.68 7.49
CA GLY A 310 -9.99 -8.73 6.55
C GLY A 310 -8.72 -9.46 6.99
N ALA A 311 -7.68 -8.72 7.38
CA ALA A 311 -6.43 -9.27 7.87
C ALA A 311 -6.63 -10.10 9.16
N VAL A 312 -7.34 -9.57 10.16
CA VAL A 312 -7.64 -10.28 11.41
C VAL A 312 -8.45 -11.55 11.16
N TRP A 313 -9.42 -11.51 10.24
CA TRP A 313 -10.20 -12.68 9.87
C TRP A 313 -9.34 -13.75 9.19
N TYR A 314 -8.46 -13.34 8.27
CA TYR A 314 -7.57 -14.24 7.54
C TYR A 314 -6.54 -14.89 8.48
N MET A 315 -5.86 -14.09 9.32
CA MET A 315 -4.76 -14.48 10.21
C MET A 315 -5.20 -15.15 11.53
N SER A 316 -6.46 -15.56 11.65
CA SER A 316 -7.07 -16.09 12.88
C SER A 316 -6.54 -17.46 13.35
N SER A 317 -5.87 -18.22 12.48
CA SER A 317 -5.22 -19.50 12.82
C SER A 317 -3.70 -19.42 12.67
N PRO A 318 -2.93 -20.24 13.42
CA PRO A 318 -1.48 -20.36 13.22
C PRO A 318 -1.09 -20.69 11.77
N HIS A 319 -1.85 -21.58 11.11
CA HIS A 319 -1.65 -21.94 9.70
C HIS A 319 -1.78 -20.73 8.76
N SER A 320 -2.87 -19.97 8.93
CA SER A 320 -3.10 -18.79 8.11
C SER A 320 -2.12 -17.67 8.42
N TYR A 321 -1.71 -17.56 9.68
CA TYR A 321 -0.72 -16.59 10.14
C TYR A 321 0.65 -16.87 9.52
N GLU A 322 1.12 -18.12 9.58
CA GLU A 322 2.35 -18.58 8.90
C GLU A 322 2.31 -18.26 7.41
N LYS A 323 1.19 -18.56 6.74
CA LYS A 323 1.06 -18.26 5.30
C LYS A 323 1.06 -16.76 4.98
N SER A 324 0.76 -15.91 5.96
CA SER A 324 0.66 -14.46 5.78
C SER A 324 1.88 -13.67 6.26
N ASN A 325 2.79 -14.32 6.99
CA ASN A 325 3.93 -13.66 7.65
C ASN A 325 5.15 -14.60 7.65
N ASP A 326 6.19 -14.23 6.90
CA ASP A 326 7.45 -14.99 6.83
C ASP A 326 8.46 -14.60 7.90
N THR A 327 8.38 -13.35 8.38
CA THR A 327 9.30 -12.83 9.39
C THR A 327 9.07 -13.51 10.73
N ILE A 328 7.81 -13.85 11.06
CA ILE A 328 7.44 -14.51 12.32
C ILE A 328 6.55 -15.73 12.05
N LYS A 329 7.06 -16.91 12.36
CA LYS A 329 6.31 -18.17 12.28
C LYS A 329 5.65 -18.49 13.62
N MET A 330 4.35 -18.80 13.60
CA MET A 330 3.56 -19.08 14.80
C MET A 330 3.40 -20.59 15.03
N ILE A 331 3.64 -21.05 16.26
CA ILE A 331 3.55 -22.47 16.64
C ILE A 331 2.56 -22.63 17.80
N ALA A 332 1.54 -23.45 17.61
CA ALA A 332 0.60 -23.83 18.67
C ALA A 332 1.13 -24.98 19.51
N PHE A 333 1.06 -24.84 20.84
CA PHE A 333 1.36 -25.89 21.81
C PHE A 333 0.06 -26.39 22.46
N ASN A 334 -0.18 -27.70 22.39
CA ASN A 334 -1.38 -28.32 22.95
C ASN A 334 -1.38 -28.34 24.48
N GLN A 335 -0.19 -28.38 25.08
CA GLN A 335 0.02 -28.21 26.51
C GLN A 335 0.90 -26.97 26.73
N PRO A 336 0.53 -26.07 27.65
CA PRO A 336 1.38 -24.94 28.02
C PRO A 336 2.80 -25.38 28.35
N THR A 337 3.80 -24.69 27.80
CA THR A 337 5.22 -24.91 28.07
C THR A 337 5.89 -23.62 28.52
N THR A 338 7.08 -23.73 29.09
CA THR A 338 7.92 -22.59 29.44
C THR A 338 9.10 -22.47 28.49
N ILE A 339 9.65 -21.26 28.38
CA ILE A 339 10.80 -21.02 27.49
C ILE A 339 12.06 -21.70 28.04
N GLU A 340 12.17 -21.86 29.37
CA GLU A 340 13.24 -22.61 30.03
C GLU A 340 13.21 -24.10 29.63
N LYS A 341 12.02 -24.71 29.56
CA LYS A 341 11.88 -26.11 29.12
C LYS A 341 12.29 -26.28 27.66
N ILE A 342 11.98 -25.30 26.80
CA ILE A 342 12.44 -25.30 25.41
C ILE A 342 13.97 -25.12 25.36
N TYR A 343 14.52 -24.17 26.10
CA TYR A 343 15.97 -23.98 26.19
C TYR A 343 16.68 -25.26 26.63
N ASP A 344 16.21 -25.95 27.66
CA ASP A 344 16.84 -27.19 28.12
C ASP A 344 16.87 -28.29 27.06
N ALA A 345 15.85 -28.36 26.20
CA ALA A 345 15.80 -29.30 25.09
C ALA A 345 16.72 -28.89 23.93
N TYR A 346 16.86 -27.58 23.67
CA TYR A 346 17.55 -27.05 22.49
C TYR A 346 18.99 -26.56 22.76
N LYS A 347 19.44 -26.41 24.01
CA LYS A 347 20.75 -25.83 24.35
C LYS A 347 21.96 -26.53 23.73
N ASN A 348 21.84 -27.82 23.43
CA ASN A 348 22.89 -28.62 22.78
C ASN A 348 22.73 -28.70 21.25
N LEU A 349 21.68 -28.11 20.69
CA LEU A 349 21.44 -28.12 19.26
C LEU A 349 22.56 -27.31 18.59
N ASP A 350 23.24 -27.96 17.65
CA ASP A 350 24.25 -27.32 16.83
C ASP A 350 23.57 -26.71 15.60
N THR A 351 23.85 -25.44 15.33
CA THR A 351 23.30 -24.73 14.16
C THR A 351 24.39 -23.91 13.50
N PRO A 352 24.22 -23.48 12.24
CA PRO A 352 25.17 -22.57 11.59
C PRO A 352 25.45 -21.28 12.40
N LEU A 353 24.49 -20.83 13.22
CA LEU A 353 24.63 -19.66 14.10
C LEU A 353 25.11 -20.01 15.53
N GLY A 354 25.67 -21.20 15.72
CA GLY A 354 26.01 -21.75 17.03
C GLY A 354 24.79 -22.29 17.79
N SER A 355 25.02 -22.74 19.02
CA SER A 355 23.96 -23.24 19.91
C SER A 355 23.16 -22.11 20.54
N PRO A 356 21.86 -22.32 20.84
CA PRO A 356 21.03 -21.24 21.32
C PRO A 356 21.29 -20.87 22.78
N TYR A 357 20.90 -19.66 23.16
CA TYR A 357 20.91 -19.17 24.54
C TYR A 357 19.67 -18.34 24.88
N LEU A 358 19.40 -18.17 26.17
CA LEU A 358 18.30 -17.33 26.64
C LEU A 358 18.74 -15.87 26.74
N ALA A 359 17.89 -14.94 26.31
CA ALA A 359 18.11 -13.51 26.45
C ALA A 359 16.83 -12.75 26.81
N LYS A 360 17.01 -11.53 27.33
CA LYS A 360 15.95 -10.51 27.40
C LYS A 360 16.06 -9.62 26.17
N MET A 361 14.93 -9.32 25.57
CA MET A 361 14.81 -8.38 24.44
C MET A 361 14.37 -7.00 24.96
N LYS A 362 14.72 -5.92 24.23
CA LYS A 362 14.25 -4.56 24.55
C LYS A 362 12.80 -4.32 24.13
N THR A 363 12.38 -4.95 23.04
CA THR A 363 11.09 -4.76 22.37
C THR A 363 9.96 -5.59 22.98
N MET A 364 10.26 -6.51 23.90
CA MET A 364 9.28 -7.42 24.49
C MET A 364 9.63 -7.76 25.94
N ARG A 365 8.61 -8.07 26.74
CA ARG A 365 8.78 -8.38 28.18
C ARG A 365 9.24 -9.82 28.42
N GLN A 366 8.87 -10.74 27.53
CA GLN A 366 9.16 -12.16 27.66
C GLN A 366 10.64 -12.45 27.35
N LYS A 367 11.16 -13.55 27.91
CA LYS A 367 12.48 -14.07 27.53
C LYS A 367 12.36 -14.72 26.15
N ALA A 368 13.44 -14.66 25.39
CA ALA A 368 13.56 -15.33 24.10
C ALA A 368 14.74 -16.28 24.08
N LEU A 369 14.61 -17.37 23.34
CA LEU A 369 15.68 -18.26 22.93
C LEU A 369 16.29 -17.70 21.65
N ILE A 370 17.58 -17.37 21.65
CA ILE A 370 18.30 -16.71 20.55
C ILE A 370 19.23 -17.72 19.87
N PHE A 371 19.29 -17.69 18.54
CA PHE A 371 20.26 -18.39 17.69
C PHE A 371 21.05 -17.33 16.91
N GLY A 372 22.36 -17.22 17.14
CA GLY A 372 23.18 -16.08 16.69
C GLY A 372 23.42 -15.04 17.80
N PRO A 373 23.85 -13.81 17.53
CA PRO A 373 24.01 -13.20 16.20
C PRO A 373 25.20 -13.72 15.40
N ASP A 374 25.14 -13.53 14.10
CA ASP A 374 26.28 -13.65 13.19
C ASP A 374 27.13 -12.36 13.14
N ASP A 375 28.15 -12.35 12.27
CA ASP A 375 29.06 -11.21 12.07
C ASP A 375 28.36 -9.93 11.54
N SER A 376 27.15 -10.06 10.99
CA SER A 376 26.33 -8.95 10.49
C SER A 376 25.25 -8.50 11.49
N GLY A 377 25.18 -9.11 12.68
CA GLY A 377 24.18 -8.82 13.70
C GLY A 377 22.82 -9.47 13.46
N GLN A 378 22.71 -10.40 12.49
CA GLN A 378 21.48 -11.13 12.21
C GLN A 378 21.31 -12.33 13.15
N TYR A 379 20.08 -12.56 13.59
CA TYR A 379 19.74 -13.71 14.45
C TYR A 379 18.29 -14.14 14.33
N LEU A 380 18.04 -15.39 14.73
CA LEU A 380 16.70 -15.92 14.95
C LEU A 380 16.38 -15.89 16.44
N TYR A 381 15.12 -15.62 16.76
CA TYR A 381 14.65 -15.62 18.15
C TYR A 381 13.30 -16.32 18.27
N PHE A 382 13.18 -17.16 19.29
CA PHE A 382 11.94 -17.86 19.62
C PHE A 382 11.43 -17.44 20.99
N TRP A 383 10.16 -17.08 21.09
CA TRP A 383 9.53 -16.75 22.37
C TRP A 383 8.14 -17.34 22.50
N LEU A 384 7.67 -17.43 23.74
CA LEU A 384 6.32 -17.88 24.07
C LEU A 384 5.47 -16.70 24.54
N ASN A 385 4.17 -16.77 24.31
CA ASN A 385 3.22 -15.88 24.96
C ASN A 385 3.12 -16.18 26.47
N ASP A 386 2.46 -15.29 27.22
CA ASP A 386 2.34 -15.42 28.68
C ASP A 386 1.66 -16.72 29.14
N LYS A 387 0.81 -17.31 28.29
CA LYS A 387 0.12 -18.58 28.56
C LYS A 387 0.93 -19.81 28.19
N GLY A 388 2.10 -19.67 27.56
CA GLY A 388 2.95 -20.77 27.12
C GLY A 388 2.32 -21.67 26.05
N ASN A 389 1.21 -21.27 25.44
CA ASN A 389 0.45 -22.08 24.49
C ASN A 389 0.66 -21.66 23.03
N LEU A 390 1.37 -20.55 22.80
CA LEU A 390 1.80 -20.09 21.48
C LEU A 390 3.27 -19.69 21.54
N GLY A 391 4.02 -20.23 20.60
CA GLY A 391 5.38 -19.81 20.28
C GLY A 391 5.45 -19.02 19.00
N TYR A 392 6.46 -18.18 18.91
CA TYR A 392 6.74 -17.32 17.78
C TYR A 392 8.23 -17.43 17.47
N LEU A 393 8.56 -17.79 16.23
CA LEU A 393 9.93 -17.86 15.73
C LEU A 393 10.15 -16.72 14.75
N GLY A 394 10.90 -15.71 15.17
CA GLY A 394 11.19 -14.50 14.41
C GLY A 394 12.60 -14.47 13.84
N TYR A 395 12.78 -13.64 12.81
CA TYR A 395 14.07 -13.18 12.28
C TYR A 395 14.25 -11.68 12.55
N THR A 396 15.47 -11.23 12.80
CA THR A 396 15.82 -9.80 12.82
C THR A 396 17.33 -9.58 12.60
N PHE A 397 17.67 -8.42 12.05
CA PHE A 397 19.04 -7.90 11.91
C PHE A 397 19.41 -6.85 12.97
N LEU A 398 18.53 -6.65 13.97
CA LEU A 398 18.69 -5.62 14.98
C LEU A 398 19.35 -6.21 16.23
N GLU A 399 20.67 -6.41 16.20
CA GLU A 399 21.45 -6.94 17.35
C GLU A 399 21.19 -6.13 18.62
N TRP A 400 21.08 -4.79 18.48
CA TRP A 400 20.79 -3.89 19.60
C TRP A 400 19.48 -4.19 20.33
N ALA A 401 18.55 -4.93 19.72
CA ALA A 401 17.30 -5.34 20.36
C ALA A 401 17.51 -6.41 21.45
N ILE A 402 18.65 -7.10 21.46
CA ILE A 402 19.07 -7.93 22.60
C ILE A 402 19.47 -7.01 23.75
N LYS A 403 18.72 -7.05 24.84
CA LYS A 403 18.99 -6.23 26.04
C LYS A 403 20.09 -6.83 26.89
N GLN A 404 19.98 -8.13 27.16
CA GLN A 404 20.89 -8.84 28.07
C GLN A 404 20.82 -10.36 27.84
N PRO A 405 21.94 -11.04 27.58
CA PRO A 405 21.99 -12.50 27.61
C PRO A 405 21.83 -13.01 29.06
N LEU A 406 20.98 -14.02 29.23
CA LEU A 406 20.72 -14.69 30.51
C LEU A 406 21.55 -15.97 30.67
N THR A 407 21.89 -16.60 29.55
CA THR A 407 22.82 -17.73 29.47
C THR A 407 23.82 -17.48 28.34
N GLN A 408 24.89 -18.27 28.30
CA GLN A 408 25.84 -18.28 27.18
C GLN A 408 25.52 -19.45 26.23
N PRO A 409 25.82 -19.33 24.92
CA PRO A 409 25.72 -20.44 24.00
C PRO A 409 26.72 -21.53 24.38
N ILE A 410 26.30 -22.81 24.35
CA ILE A 410 27.18 -23.94 24.67
C ILE A 410 28.28 -24.08 23.61
N LYS A 411 27.89 -23.99 22.34
CA LYS A 411 28.79 -23.83 21.21
C LYS A 411 28.60 -22.40 20.67
N PRO A 412 29.58 -21.51 20.83
CA PRO A 412 29.47 -20.18 20.26
C PRO A 412 29.41 -20.26 18.74
N TYR A 413 28.80 -19.26 18.12
CA TYR A 413 28.95 -19.03 16.70
C TYR A 413 30.44 -18.96 16.35
N ASN A 414 30.84 -19.63 15.26
CA ASN A 414 32.19 -19.56 14.76
C ASN A 414 32.20 -18.58 13.57
N PRO A 415 32.75 -17.37 13.73
CA PRO A 415 32.84 -16.38 12.66
C PRO A 415 33.52 -16.95 11.43
N TYR A 416 33.07 -16.56 10.25
CA TYR A 416 33.72 -16.99 9.01
C TYR A 416 35.08 -16.31 8.92
N SER A 417 36.16 -17.09 8.99
CA SER A 417 37.54 -16.58 8.90
C SER A 417 38.02 -16.35 7.45
N GLY A 418 37.17 -16.63 6.46
CA GLY A 418 37.49 -16.58 5.04
C GLY A 418 37.34 -15.19 4.41
N SER A 419 38.23 -14.88 3.47
CA SER A 419 38.08 -13.74 2.54
C SER A 419 37.13 -14.05 1.35
N ASP A 420 36.49 -15.22 1.35
CA ASP A 420 35.66 -15.71 0.24
C ASP A 420 34.24 -15.15 0.36
N ILE A 421 33.81 -14.40 -0.64
CA ILE A 421 32.47 -13.81 -0.71
C ILE A 421 31.39 -14.90 -0.75
N ALA A 422 31.69 -16.05 -1.36
CA ALA A 422 30.75 -17.17 -1.39
C ALA A 422 30.33 -17.54 0.04
N GLU A 423 31.27 -17.66 0.97
CA GLU A 423 30.98 -18.01 2.37
C GLU A 423 30.14 -16.94 3.09
N LYS A 424 30.34 -15.65 2.80
CA LYS A 424 29.56 -14.55 3.40
C LYS A 424 28.12 -14.48 2.87
N LEU A 425 27.89 -14.78 1.58
CA LEU A 425 26.56 -14.80 0.96
C LEU A 425 25.70 -15.97 1.45
N CYS A 426 26.34 -17.07 1.88
CA CYS A 426 25.65 -18.24 2.40
C CYS A 426 24.87 -17.95 3.70
N ILE A 427 25.34 -17.00 4.51
CA ILE A 427 24.79 -16.70 5.84
C ILE A 427 23.31 -16.33 5.80
N SER A 428 22.93 -15.44 4.87
CA SER A 428 21.53 -15.01 4.71
C SER A 428 20.62 -16.16 4.25
N SER A 429 21.10 -17.02 3.36
CA SER A 429 20.39 -18.23 2.93
C SER A 429 20.30 -19.27 4.06
N ASP A 430 21.37 -19.40 4.86
CA ASP A 430 21.46 -20.29 6.01
C ASP A 430 20.46 -19.88 7.09
N ILE A 431 20.27 -18.59 7.32
CA ILE A 431 19.27 -18.09 8.27
C ILE A 431 17.85 -18.42 7.81
N MET A 432 17.54 -18.20 6.53
CA MET A 432 16.23 -18.55 5.95
C MET A 432 15.95 -20.06 6.05
N LEU A 433 16.96 -20.86 5.72
CA LEU A 433 16.89 -22.32 5.83
C LEU A 433 16.75 -22.77 7.29
N LEU A 434 17.56 -22.22 8.18
CA LEU A 434 17.57 -22.51 9.61
C LEU A 434 16.22 -22.15 10.24
N GLN A 435 15.61 -21.02 9.89
CA GLN A 435 14.28 -20.66 10.39
C GLN A 435 13.23 -21.71 9.98
N LYS A 436 13.27 -22.20 8.74
CA LYS A 436 12.37 -23.25 8.27
C LYS A 436 12.64 -24.60 8.94
N GLN A 437 13.90 -24.99 9.09
CA GLN A 437 14.29 -26.22 9.78
C GLN A 437 13.91 -26.17 11.26
N LEU A 438 14.19 -25.06 11.96
CA LEU A 438 13.81 -24.85 13.36
C LEU A 438 12.29 -24.86 13.54
N PHE A 439 11.54 -24.25 12.63
CA PHE A 439 10.08 -24.28 12.68
C PHE A 439 9.54 -25.72 12.62
N GLU A 440 9.99 -26.53 11.67
CA GLU A 440 9.59 -27.94 11.58
C GLU A 440 10.13 -28.78 12.75
N ASN A 441 11.33 -28.47 13.24
CA ASN A 441 11.92 -29.12 14.39
C ASN A 441 11.10 -28.87 15.66
N ILE A 442 10.69 -27.62 15.93
CA ILE A 442 9.84 -27.28 17.07
C ILE A 442 8.46 -27.91 16.92
N LYS A 443 7.92 -27.99 15.68
CA LYS A 443 6.69 -28.74 15.39
C LYS A 443 6.83 -30.25 15.62
N ASN A 444 8.01 -30.83 15.40
CA ASN A 444 8.28 -32.22 15.75
C ASN A 444 8.38 -32.39 17.27
N TYR A 445 9.17 -31.56 17.93
CA TYR A 445 9.35 -31.56 19.38
C TYR A 445 8.02 -31.42 20.12
N ARG A 446 7.08 -30.60 19.64
CA ARG A 446 5.72 -30.49 20.23
C ARG A 446 4.96 -31.82 20.22
N LYS A 447 5.23 -32.71 19.24
CA LYS A 447 4.56 -33.99 19.03
C LYS A 447 5.27 -35.13 19.75
N THR A 448 6.61 -35.15 19.71
CA THR A 448 7.43 -36.30 20.13
C THR A 448 8.23 -36.04 21.40
N GLY A 449 8.46 -34.79 21.77
CA GLY A 449 9.42 -34.40 22.81
C GLY A 449 10.89 -34.50 22.38
N GLU A 450 11.16 -34.80 21.11
CA GLU A 450 12.50 -35.01 20.58
C GLU A 450 12.95 -33.85 19.69
N VAL A 451 14.15 -33.33 19.97
CA VAL A 451 14.83 -32.34 19.14
C VAL A 451 15.66 -33.07 18.10
N LEU A 452 15.37 -32.84 16.83
CA LEU A 452 16.14 -33.45 15.74
C LEU A 452 17.42 -32.65 15.47
N PRO A 453 18.50 -33.29 14.97
CA PRO A 453 19.65 -32.56 14.48
C PRO A 453 19.26 -31.60 13.35
N ILE A 454 19.86 -30.41 13.33
CA ILE A 454 19.78 -29.46 12.22
C ILE A 454 20.79 -29.89 11.17
N GLN A 455 20.35 -30.03 9.93
CA GLN A 455 21.27 -30.29 8.83
C GLN A 455 21.96 -28.98 8.50
N GLY A 456 23.26 -28.90 8.74
CA GLY A 456 24.07 -27.78 8.32
C GLY A 456 23.92 -27.57 6.82
N SER A 457 23.64 -26.34 6.42
CA SER A 457 23.78 -25.89 5.05
C SER A 457 25.26 -25.68 4.78
N ASN A 458 25.91 -26.70 4.24
CA ASN A 458 27.08 -26.44 3.41
C ASN A 458 26.52 -26.32 2.00
N PRO A 459 26.28 -25.09 1.49
CA PRO A 459 25.96 -24.95 0.08
C PRO A 459 27.06 -25.64 -0.73
N SER A 460 26.64 -26.33 -1.78
CA SER A 460 27.61 -27.02 -2.62
C SER A 460 28.52 -25.99 -3.26
N GLU A 461 27.95 -24.93 -3.86
CA GLU A 461 28.65 -23.90 -4.63
C GLU A 461 27.80 -22.60 -4.70
N VAL A 462 28.46 -21.44 -4.77
CA VAL A 462 27.83 -20.11 -5.04
C VAL A 462 28.17 -19.69 -6.46
N TYR A 463 27.20 -19.09 -7.15
CA TYR A 463 27.35 -18.64 -8.52
C TYR A 463 26.84 -17.21 -8.72
N THR A 464 27.47 -16.48 -9.65
CA THR A 464 27.20 -15.07 -9.95
C THR A 464 27.10 -14.83 -11.45
N PHE A 465 26.34 -13.80 -11.87
CA PHE A 465 26.23 -13.40 -13.27
C PHE A 465 27.25 -12.31 -13.65
N THR A 466 27.75 -12.32 -14.88
CA THR A 466 28.83 -11.41 -15.34
C THR A 466 28.42 -10.01 -15.77
N GLU A 467 27.16 -9.79 -16.15
CA GLU A 467 26.66 -8.50 -16.65
C GLU A 467 25.25 -8.23 -16.11
N ASP A 468 24.91 -6.95 -15.91
CA ASP A 468 23.56 -6.52 -15.56
C ASP A 468 22.54 -6.99 -16.59
N PHE A 469 21.31 -7.22 -16.16
CA PHE A 469 20.16 -7.42 -17.06
C PHE A 469 19.75 -6.10 -17.76
N LYS A 470 20.68 -5.45 -18.47
CA LYS A 470 20.42 -4.25 -19.26
C LYS A 470 19.70 -4.62 -20.56
N LEU A 471 18.62 -3.90 -20.86
CA LEU A 471 17.74 -4.08 -22.04
C LEU A 471 18.41 -3.92 -23.42
N THR A 472 19.74 -3.86 -23.51
CA THR A 472 20.50 -3.57 -24.76
C THR A 472 21.56 -4.63 -25.14
N GLY A 473 21.85 -5.63 -24.31
CA GLY A 473 22.78 -6.74 -24.62
C GLY A 473 22.30 -8.06 -23.98
N GLN A 474 22.24 -9.16 -24.74
CA GLN A 474 21.46 -10.36 -24.38
C GLN A 474 22.32 -11.60 -24.11
N GLN A 475 23.61 -11.45 -23.86
CA GLN A 475 24.50 -12.57 -23.57
C GLN A 475 25.25 -12.29 -22.28
N PHE A 476 25.17 -13.21 -21.33
CA PHE A 476 25.85 -13.12 -20.05
C PHE A 476 26.19 -14.51 -19.56
N ASP A 477 27.16 -14.60 -18.64
CA ASP A 477 27.67 -15.86 -18.15
C ASP A 477 27.32 -16.06 -16.69
N LEU A 478 27.10 -17.31 -16.31
CA LEU A 478 27.06 -17.74 -14.92
C LEU A 478 28.44 -18.27 -14.53
N GLN A 479 29.04 -17.71 -13.49
CA GLN A 479 30.37 -18.08 -13.00
C GLN A 479 30.30 -18.73 -11.61
N ASP A 480 31.24 -19.62 -11.31
CA ASP A 480 31.47 -20.12 -9.96
C ASP A 480 32.24 -19.11 -9.09
N SER A 481 32.43 -19.41 -7.80
CA SER A 481 33.17 -18.55 -6.86
C SER A 481 34.65 -18.31 -7.22
N LYS A 482 35.19 -19.03 -8.21
CA LYS A 482 36.56 -18.86 -8.71
C LYS A 482 36.60 -18.07 -10.02
N GLY A 483 35.45 -17.59 -10.51
CA GLY A 483 35.33 -16.88 -11.78
C GLY A 483 35.32 -17.78 -13.00
N ASN A 484 35.19 -19.11 -12.85
CA ASN A 484 35.07 -20.00 -14.01
C ASN A 484 33.65 -19.92 -14.56
N VAL A 485 33.52 -19.67 -15.87
CA VAL A 485 32.23 -19.69 -16.56
C VAL A 485 31.67 -21.10 -16.61
N ILE A 486 30.48 -21.31 -16.06
CA ILE A 486 29.79 -22.60 -16.01
C ILE A 486 28.73 -22.68 -17.10
N TYR A 487 27.96 -21.60 -17.29
CA TYR A 487 26.95 -21.51 -18.33
C TYR A 487 27.04 -20.20 -19.09
N HIS A 488 26.80 -20.28 -20.40
CA HIS A 488 26.52 -19.12 -21.25
C HIS A 488 25.01 -18.96 -21.38
N VAL A 489 24.50 -17.76 -21.17
CA VAL A 489 23.07 -17.46 -21.28
C VAL A 489 22.83 -16.53 -22.45
N GLU A 490 21.88 -16.89 -23.31
CA GLU A 490 21.48 -16.07 -24.44
C GLU A 490 19.98 -15.73 -24.36
N GLY A 491 19.66 -14.45 -24.30
CA GLY A 491 18.33 -13.91 -24.52
C GLY A 491 18.10 -13.61 -26.00
N THR A 492 16.87 -13.79 -26.50
CA THR A 492 16.48 -13.37 -27.86
C THR A 492 15.47 -12.24 -27.80
N MET A 493 15.72 -11.10 -28.47
CA MET A 493 14.78 -9.97 -28.57
C MET A 493 13.40 -10.46 -29.06
N PRO A 494 12.29 -10.12 -28.37
CA PRO A 494 12.14 -9.11 -27.30
C PRO A 494 12.34 -9.66 -25.86
N LEU A 495 13.42 -10.41 -25.60
CA LEU A 495 13.80 -10.99 -24.30
C LEU A 495 12.70 -11.86 -23.66
N ARG A 496 11.98 -12.60 -24.51
CA ARG A 496 10.94 -13.55 -24.08
C ARG A 496 11.48 -14.95 -23.82
N THR A 497 12.56 -15.29 -24.51
CA THR A 497 13.18 -16.61 -24.43
C THR A 497 14.62 -16.44 -24.03
N PHE A 498 15.04 -17.22 -23.03
CA PHE A 498 16.43 -17.35 -22.62
C PHE A 498 16.84 -18.81 -22.77
N ARG A 499 18.02 -19.01 -23.33
CA ARG A 499 18.66 -20.31 -23.51
C ARG A 499 19.92 -20.35 -22.67
N ILE A 500 20.15 -21.47 -22.01
CA ILE A 500 21.31 -21.72 -21.17
C ILE A 500 22.12 -22.82 -21.83
N PHE A 501 23.39 -22.53 -22.09
CA PHE A 501 24.33 -23.41 -22.76
C PHE A 501 25.44 -23.83 -21.82
N ASP A 502 25.86 -25.10 -21.91
CA ASP A 502 27.08 -25.57 -21.26
C ASP A 502 28.35 -25.01 -21.94
N GLN A 503 29.51 -25.26 -21.34
CA GLN A 503 30.82 -24.85 -21.86
C GLN A 503 31.16 -25.42 -23.25
N VAL A 504 30.43 -26.45 -23.70
CA VAL A 504 30.64 -27.11 -25.00
C VAL A 504 29.67 -26.53 -26.06
N GLY A 505 28.73 -25.68 -25.65
CA GLY A 505 27.74 -25.04 -26.52
C GLY A 505 26.43 -25.83 -26.68
N ASN A 506 26.16 -26.83 -25.84
CA ASN A 506 24.87 -27.55 -25.87
C ASN A 506 23.79 -26.79 -25.08
N GLU A 507 22.59 -26.63 -25.64
CA GLU A 507 21.43 -26.06 -24.91
C GLU A 507 21.01 -27.04 -23.80
N VAL A 508 21.32 -26.73 -22.54
CA VAL A 508 20.96 -27.55 -21.38
C VAL A 508 19.60 -27.15 -20.81
N PHE A 509 19.21 -25.88 -20.99
CA PHE A 509 17.96 -25.35 -20.48
C PHE A 509 17.41 -24.23 -21.34
N LYS A 510 16.09 -24.09 -21.35
CA LYS A 510 15.41 -22.96 -21.99
C LYS A 510 14.20 -22.54 -21.17
N VAL A 511 14.04 -21.23 -20.99
CA VAL A 511 12.86 -20.62 -20.37
C VAL A 511 12.19 -19.66 -21.35
N THR A 512 10.87 -19.74 -21.44
CA THR A 512 10.07 -18.88 -22.33
C THR A 512 8.89 -18.27 -21.57
N LYS A 513 8.80 -16.93 -21.56
CA LYS A 513 7.66 -16.19 -21.02
C LYS A 513 6.45 -16.33 -21.94
N GLU A 514 5.30 -16.74 -21.41
CA GLU A 514 4.04 -16.73 -22.15
C GLU A 514 3.51 -15.29 -22.30
N VAL A 515 3.05 -14.95 -23.49
CA VAL A 515 2.50 -13.63 -23.83
C VAL A 515 0.97 -13.71 -23.80
N LEU A 516 0.29 -12.60 -23.46
CA LEU A 516 -1.17 -12.49 -23.31
C LEU A 516 -1.78 -13.15 -22.07
N ASN A 517 -0.97 -13.72 -21.18
CA ASN A 517 -1.45 -14.11 -19.85
C ASN A 517 -1.40 -12.90 -18.92
N ALA A 518 -2.53 -12.64 -18.24
CA ALA A 518 -2.62 -11.60 -17.21
C ALA A 518 -1.77 -11.90 -15.96
N ILE A 519 -1.31 -13.16 -15.82
CA ILE A 519 -0.45 -13.63 -14.72
C ILE A 519 0.90 -14.04 -15.31
N PRO A 520 2.03 -13.62 -14.73
CA PRO A 520 3.35 -14.06 -15.14
C PRO A 520 3.44 -15.59 -15.19
N THR A 521 3.70 -16.10 -16.38
CA THR A 521 3.70 -17.53 -16.70
C THR A 521 4.91 -17.85 -17.57
N TYR A 522 5.66 -18.87 -17.18
CA TYR A 522 6.90 -19.26 -17.84
C TYR A 522 6.91 -20.75 -18.14
N ARG A 523 7.34 -21.13 -19.35
CA ARG A 523 7.55 -22.54 -19.72
C ARG A 523 9.01 -22.90 -19.56
N PHE A 524 9.26 -23.99 -18.86
CA PHE A 524 10.60 -24.48 -18.57
C PHE A 524 10.87 -25.73 -19.43
N TYR A 525 12.02 -25.74 -20.08
CA TYR A 525 12.48 -26.82 -20.92
C TYR A 525 13.88 -27.25 -20.49
N GLN A 526 14.10 -28.55 -20.37
CA GLN A 526 15.41 -29.14 -20.09
C GLN A 526 15.77 -30.08 -21.23
N ASN A 527 16.96 -29.91 -21.82
CA ASN A 527 17.41 -30.69 -22.98
C ASN A 527 16.37 -30.79 -24.12
N GLY A 528 15.61 -29.71 -24.35
CA GLY A 528 14.56 -29.63 -25.36
C GLY A 528 13.17 -30.15 -24.95
N GLU A 529 13.03 -30.86 -23.83
CA GLU A 529 11.75 -31.37 -23.33
C GLU A 529 11.11 -30.40 -22.34
N MET A 530 9.78 -30.20 -22.42
CA MET A 530 9.06 -29.36 -21.46
C MET A 530 8.96 -30.07 -20.12
N ILE A 531 9.56 -29.50 -19.08
CA ILE A 531 9.53 -30.09 -17.72
C ILE A 531 8.40 -29.53 -16.86
N GLY A 532 7.89 -28.34 -17.17
CA GLY A 532 6.81 -27.73 -16.41
C GLY A 532 6.47 -26.31 -16.83
N ILE A 533 5.42 -25.78 -16.20
CA ILE A 533 4.96 -24.40 -16.34
C ILE A 533 5.01 -23.76 -14.96
N LEU A 534 5.80 -22.68 -14.84
CA LEU A 534 5.93 -21.89 -13.64
C LEU A 534 4.92 -20.73 -13.69
N GLU A 535 3.99 -20.71 -12.73
CA GLU A 535 2.92 -19.71 -12.64
C GLU A 535 3.05 -18.88 -11.35
N LYS A 536 2.98 -17.54 -11.47
CA LYS A 536 2.82 -16.66 -10.30
C LYS A 536 1.50 -16.97 -9.59
N GLN A 537 1.56 -17.07 -8.28
CA GLN A 537 0.42 -17.35 -7.41
C GLN A 537 -0.15 -16.03 -6.89
N PHE A 538 -1.48 -15.96 -6.73
CA PHE A 538 -2.10 -14.81 -6.07
C PHE A 538 -1.87 -14.87 -4.56
N THR A 539 -0.88 -14.10 -4.11
CA THR A 539 -0.53 -13.89 -2.71
C THR A 539 -0.55 -12.38 -2.42
N LEU A 540 -1.09 -11.99 -1.27
CA LEU A 540 -1.35 -10.58 -0.93
C LEU A 540 -0.10 -9.80 -0.48
N ALA A 541 0.98 -10.49 -0.13
CA ALA A 541 2.09 -9.89 0.62
C ALA A 541 3.48 -10.14 0.03
N LYS A 542 3.61 -11.04 -0.95
CA LYS A 542 4.89 -11.48 -1.48
C LYS A 542 4.74 -12.23 -2.79
N ASP A 543 5.83 -12.35 -3.53
CA ASP A 543 5.90 -13.13 -4.73
C ASP A 543 6.05 -14.63 -4.46
N ARG A 544 5.22 -15.42 -5.14
CA ARG A 544 5.28 -16.87 -5.10
C ARG A 544 5.04 -17.42 -6.47
N PHE A 545 5.90 -18.32 -6.90
CA PHE A 545 5.74 -19.07 -8.13
C PHE A 545 5.68 -20.56 -7.83
N GLN A 546 4.92 -21.30 -8.62
CA GLN A 546 4.79 -22.75 -8.48
C GLN A 546 4.82 -23.44 -9.83
N MET A 547 5.52 -24.57 -9.90
CA MET A 547 5.61 -25.43 -11.07
C MET A 547 5.51 -26.90 -10.63
N ASP A 548 4.74 -27.71 -11.34
CA ASP A 548 4.77 -29.17 -11.16
C ASP A 548 5.74 -29.77 -12.18
N ILE A 549 6.76 -30.49 -11.70
CA ILE A 549 7.75 -31.26 -12.48
C ILE A 549 7.62 -32.76 -12.16
N ALA A 550 8.36 -33.61 -12.86
CA ALA A 550 8.28 -35.08 -12.69
C ALA A 550 8.60 -35.52 -11.24
N GLU A 551 9.55 -34.84 -10.60
CA GLU A 551 10.00 -35.09 -9.22
C GLU A 551 9.03 -34.56 -8.16
N GLY A 552 8.07 -33.71 -8.55
CA GLY A 552 7.02 -33.18 -7.68
C GLY A 552 6.78 -31.68 -7.86
N THR A 553 6.37 -31.00 -6.79
CA THR A 553 5.99 -29.58 -6.86
C THR A 553 7.16 -28.69 -6.47
N LEU A 554 7.67 -27.92 -7.43
CA LEU A 554 8.64 -26.85 -7.24
C LEU A 554 7.92 -25.56 -6.81
N LYS A 555 8.48 -24.86 -5.82
CA LYS A 555 8.01 -23.55 -5.35
C LYS A 555 9.19 -22.61 -5.28
N LEU A 556 8.98 -21.39 -5.77
CA LEU A 556 9.87 -20.25 -5.57
C LEU A 556 9.09 -19.25 -4.71
N GLU A 557 9.57 -18.98 -3.51
CA GLU A 557 8.87 -18.12 -2.55
C GLU A 557 9.79 -17.00 -2.11
N GLU A 558 9.34 -15.76 -2.30
CA GLU A 558 10.02 -14.58 -1.77
C GLU A 558 10.05 -14.64 -0.23
N TYR A 559 11.16 -14.16 0.32
CA TYR A 559 11.40 -13.99 1.73
C TYR A 559 11.36 -12.51 2.09
N ALA A 560 10.16 -11.98 2.29
CA ALA A 560 9.93 -10.56 2.62
C ALA A 560 10.58 -10.10 3.95
N GLY A 561 11.18 -11.01 4.72
CA GLY A 561 11.89 -10.69 5.96
C GLY A 561 13.34 -10.23 5.78
N SER A 562 13.92 -10.35 4.58
CA SER A 562 15.29 -9.92 4.27
C SER A 562 15.36 -8.54 3.60
N ILE A 563 16.54 -7.95 3.59
CA ILE A 563 16.85 -6.79 2.74
C ILE A 563 17.06 -7.30 1.31
N GLY A 564 16.40 -6.69 0.32
CA GLY A 564 16.40 -7.12 -1.09
C GLY A 564 15.40 -8.25 -1.42
N TYR A 565 15.22 -8.54 -2.71
CA TYR A 565 14.30 -9.56 -3.24
C TYR A 565 14.88 -10.99 -3.17
N ASN A 566 14.96 -11.57 -1.97
CA ASN A 566 15.49 -12.94 -1.80
C ASN A 566 14.41 -14.01 -1.92
N TYR A 567 14.71 -15.12 -2.61
CA TYR A 567 13.78 -16.22 -2.85
C TYR A 567 14.35 -17.57 -2.42
N LEU A 568 13.51 -18.37 -1.75
CA LEU A 568 13.79 -19.77 -1.44
C LEU A 568 13.19 -20.69 -2.51
N VAL A 569 13.99 -21.61 -3.03
CA VAL A 569 13.55 -22.66 -3.93
C VAL A 569 13.30 -23.94 -3.14
N SER A 570 12.11 -24.51 -3.26
CA SER A 570 11.74 -25.76 -2.58
C SER A 570 11.13 -26.76 -3.56
N LEU A 571 11.53 -28.03 -3.45
CA LEU A 571 10.91 -29.16 -4.13
C LEU A 571 10.20 -30.04 -3.11
N ASN A 572 8.90 -30.27 -3.29
CA ASN A 572 8.07 -31.01 -2.34
C ASN A 572 8.18 -30.47 -0.90
N ASP A 573 8.19 -29.14 -0.78
CA ASP A 573 8.37 -28.40 0.48
C ASP A 573 9.74 -28.54 1.15
N LYS A 574 10.64 -29.36 0.60
CA LYS A 574 12.05 -29.41 0.99
C LYS A 574 12.82 -28.29 0.28
N PRO A 575 13.47 -27.37 1.01
CA PRO A 575 14.38 -26.39 0.39
C PRO A 575 15.47 -27.12 -0.38
N ILE A 576 15.73 -26.65 -1.61
CA ILE A 576 16.77 -27.21 -2.46
C ILE A 576 17.84 -26.20 -2.83
N ASP A 577 17.51 -24.90 -2.98
CA ASP A 577 18.40 -23.83 -3.48
C ASP A 577 17.82 -22.45 -3.08
N ALA A 578 18.58 -21.37 -3.31
CA ALA A 578 18.11 -19.99 -3.11
C ALA A 578 18.58 -19.07 -4.24
N VAL A 579 17.77 -18.06 -4.55
CA VAL A 579 18.10 -16.95 -5.45
C VAL A 579 18.08 -15.69 -4.59
N MET A 580 19.20 -14.99 -4.50
CA MET A 580 19.35 -13.80 -3.70
C MET A 580 19.49 -12.58 -4.60
N ASP A 581 18.85 -11.50 -4.19
CA ASP A 581 18.97 -10.21 -4.86
C ASP A 581 20.25 -9.49 -4.43
N ASP A 582 20.60 -8.44 -5.17
CA ASP A 582 21.69 -7.55 -4.80
C ASP A 582 21.46 -7.03 -3.36
N LEU A 583 22.32 -7.49 -2.47
CA LEU A 583 22.51 -6.83 -1.21
C LEU A 583 23.56 -5.75 -1.50
N GLU A 584 23.14 -4.48 -1.57
CA GLU A 584 24.02 -3.28 -1.49
C GLU A 584 24.81 -3.22 -0.15
N LEU A 585 25.09 -4.36 0.47
CA LEU A 585 26.06 -4.52 1.52
C LEU A 585 27.44 -4.35 0.89
N ARG A 586 28.03 -3.19 1.12
CA ARG A 586 29.47 -2.93 0.91
C ARG A 586 30.30 -3.95 1.70
N LEU A 587 30.50 -5.13 1.14
CA LEU A 587 31.55 -6.04 1.55
C LEU A 587 32.84 -5.50 0.93
N ASP A 588 33.81 -5.18 1.78
CA ASP A 588 35.07 -4.54 1.39
C ASP A 588 35.64 -5.12 0.08
N ASN A 589 35.54 -4.32 -0.99
CA ASN A 589 36.06 -4.54 -2.35
C ASN A 589 35.30 -5.48 -3.30
N LEU A 590 34.03 -5.81 -3.08
CA LEU A 590 33.19 -6.41 -4.13
C LEU A 590 31.86 -5.69 -4.30
N ILE A 591 31.62 -5.25 -5.54
CA ILE A 591 30.34 -4.72 -6.02
C ILE A 591 29.70 -5.87 -6.79
N PHE A 592 28.49 -6.28 -6.42
CA PHE A 592 27.70 -7.27 -7.15
C PHE A 592 26.47 -6.60 -7.73
N ASP A 593 26.51 -6.20 -8.99
CA ASP A 593 25.36 -5.54 -9.62
C ASP A 593 24.27 -6.56 -10.07
N ASN A 594 24.24 -7.79 -9.52
CA ASN A 594 23.46 -8.94 -10.04
C ASN A 594 22.96 -9.93 -8.97
N SER A 595 21.87 -10.67 -9.27
CA SER A 595 21.35 -11.75 -8.42
C SER A 595 22.37 -12.88 -8.19
N VAL A 596 22.48 -13.34 -6.94
CA VAL A 596 23.35 -14.46 -6.54
C VAL A 596 22.56 -15.76 -6.50
N VAL A 597 23.15 -16.84 -7.03
CA VAL A 597 22.55 -18.18 -7.00
C VAL A 597 23.30 -19.06 -5.99
N ILE A 598 22.59 -19.52 -4.96
CA ILE A 598 23.13 -20.43 -3.94
C ILE A 598 22.55 -21.81 -4.18
N VAL A 599 23.42 -22.77 -4.48
CA VAL A 599 23.00 -24.11 -4.90
C VAL A 599 23.44 -25.17 -3.89
N TYR A 600 22.47 -25.87 -3.31
CA TYR A 600 22.73 -26.99 -2.41
C TYR A 600 22.83 -28.31 -3.18
N GLU A 601 22.09 -28.46 -4.29
CA GLU A 601 22.10 -29.66 -5.13
C GLU A 601 22.46 -29.33 -6.59
N LYS A 602 23.75 -29.47 -6.96
CA LYS A 602 24.31 -29.08 -8.28
C LYS A 602 23.54 -29.57 -9.51
N LYS A 603 22.86 -30.71 -9.42
CA LYS A 603 22.02 -31.25 -10.50
C LYS A 603 20.87 -30.32 -10.93
N TYR A 604 20.46 -29.39 -10.07
CA TYR A 604 19.41 -28.41 -10.36
C TYR A 604 19.95 -27.07 -10.87
N LEU A 605 21.28 -26.89 -10.95
CA LEU A 605 21.90 -25.60 -11.24
C LEU A 605 21.27 -24.89 -12.45
N ALA A 606 21.17 -25.56 -13.60
CA ALA A 606 20.59 -24.96 -14.82
C ALA A 606 19.14 -24.49 -14.64
N MET A 607 18.33 -25.22 -13.85
CA MET A 607 16.97 -24.81 -13.51
C MET A 607 16.98 -23.60 -12.58
N ILE A 608 17.87 -23.56 -11.59
CA ILE A 608 17.98 -22.43 -10.66
C ILE A 608 18.47 -21.17 -11.38
N THR A 609 19.42 -21.31 -12.31
CA THR A 609 19.84 -20.22 -13.21
C THR A 609 18.65 -19.66 -13.99
N ALA A 610 17.78 -20.52 -14.54
CA ALA A 610 16.56 -20.09 -15.23
C ALA A 610 15.56 -19.39 -14.30
N LEU A 611 15.45 -19.81 -13.04
CA LEU A 611 14.64 -19.13 -12.02
C LEU A 611 15.20 -17.74 -11.70
N ALA A 612 16.51 -17.61 -11.52
CA ALA A 612 17.17 -16.33 -11.23
C ALA A 612 16.97 -15.31 -12.37
N ILE A 613 17.13 -15.74 -13.62
CA ILE A 613 16.81 -14.92 -14.81
C ILE A 613 15.36 -14.44 -14.79
N MET A 614 14.44 -15.33 -14.40
CA MET A 614 13.01 -15.01 -14.33
C MET A 614 12.73 -13.98 -13.23
N VAL A 615 13.32 -14.14 -12.04
CA VAL A 615 13.19 -13.20 -10.92
C VAL A 615 13.68 -11.81 -11.32
N ALA A 616 14.91 -11.71 -11.83
CA ALA A 616 15.49 -10.43 -12.26
C ALA A 616 14.60 -9.71 -13.30
N ARG A 617 13.97 -10.47 -14.20
CA ARG A 617 13.05 -9.93 -15.21
C ARG A 617 11.70 -9.51 -14.66
N GLU A 618 11.24 -10.08 -13.56
CA GLU A 618 10.00 -9.65 -12.90
C GLU A 618 10.26 -8.41 -12.05
N ILE A 619 11.39 -8.33 -11.34
CA ILE A 619 11.82 -7.13 -10.60
C ILE A 619 11.96 -5.93 -11.55
N ALA A 620 12.72 -6.09 -12.64
CA ALA A 620 12.93 -5.02 -13.62
C ALA A 620 11.63 -4.56 -14.33
N ARG A 621 10.57 -5.38 -14.35
CA ARG A 621 9.27 -4.95 -14.87
C ARG A 621 8.51 -4.11 -13.82
N ASP A 622 8.62 -4.48 -12.55
CA ASP A 622 7.85 -3.82 -11.49
C ASP A 622 8.46 -2.45 -11.12
N GLU A 623 9.70 -2.16 -11.56
CA GLU A 623 10.36 -0.85 -11.47
C GLU A 623 10.11 0.09 -12.68
N GLU A 624 9.58 -0.43 -13.79
CA GLU A 624 9.12 0.34 -14.98
C GLU A 624 7.65 0.77 -14.84
#